data_AF-A0A521HPQ5-F1
#
_entry.id   AF-A0A521HPQ5-F1
#
_cell.length_a   1.000
_cell.length_b   1.000
_cell.length_c   1.000
_cell.angle_alpha   90.00
_cell.angle_beta   90.00
_cell.angle_gamma   90.00
#
_symmetry.space_group_name_H-M   'P 1'
#
loop_
_entity.id
_entity.type
_entity.pdbx_description
1 polymer ?
#
loop_
_entity_poly.entity_id
_entity_poly.type
_entity_poly.pdbx_seq_one_letter_code
_entity_poly.pdbx_strand_id
1 'polypeptide(L)'
;MFNPSLQLSKVQPGIGKARGSSVNGPEAQAAEYRAPNPQFPNPNPARTSAQGFTLIEILVVVVILGILAAIVVPRVMERPGEARITRVKQDLQGVMTALNMYKLDNFRYPDSSQGLEALVTKPSGQPEAPNWKGPYLDRLPKDPWNQPYLYQYPGQHGEVDVYSHGADARPGGEGDAADIGNWGD
;
A
#
# COMPACT_ATOMS: atom_id res chain seq x y z
N MET A 1 23.47 -27.97 -8.35
CA MET A 1 24.53 -28.15 -7.33
C MET A 1 23.98 -27.72 -5.97
N PHE A 2 23.86 -28.69 -5.06
CA PHE A 2 23.78 -28.63 -3.59
C PHE A 2 23.01 -27.51 -2.86
N ASN A 3 21.89 -27.92 -2.23
CA ASN A 3 21.33 -27.31 -1.03
C ASN A 3 21.56 -28.31 0.14
N PRO A 4 22.37 -28.00 1.17
CA PRO A 4 22.57 -28.90 2.30
C PRO A 4 21.62 -28.57 3.46
N SER A 5 20.82 -29.57 3.80
CA SER A 5 19.91 -29.65 4.94
C SER A 5 20.66 -29.58 6.28
N LEU A 6 20.13 -28.80 7.22
CA LEU A 6 20.43 -28.92 8.65
C LEU A 6 19.21 -29.52 9.36
N GLN A 7 19.40 -30.75 9.82
CA GLN A 7 18.52 -31.54 10.70
C GLN A 7 19.09 -31.50 12.14
N LEU A 8 18.29 -32.01 13.09
CA LEU A 8 18.55 -32.32 14.52
C LEU A 8 18.11 -31.20 15.49
N SER A 9 17.38 -31.47 16.58
CA SER A 9 17.46 -32.62 17.48
C SER A 9 16.16 -32.83 18.28
N LYS A 10 15.67 -34.07 18.38
CA LYS A 10 14.64 -34.52 19.34
C LYS A 10 15.36 -35.25 20.48
N VAL A 11 15.05 -34.90 21.72
CA VAL A 11 15.53 -35.59 22.92
C VAL A 11 14.35 -36.28 23.60
N GLN A 12 14.51 -37.56 23.91
CA GLN A 12 13.57 -38.42 24.62
C GLN A 12 14.30 -39.05 25.82
N PRO A 13 13.77 -39.05 27.04
CA PRO A 13 14.40 -39.75 28.15
C PRO A 13 13.84 -41.18 28.35
N GLY A 14 14.76 -42.11 28.59
CA GLY A 14 14.54 -43.54 28.75
C GLY A 14 14.10 -43.98 30.14
N ILE A 15 13.38 -45.10 30.17
CA ILE A 15 12.75 -45.69 31.35
C ILE A 15 13.63 -46.89 31.79
N GLY A 16 14.27 -46.78 32.95
CA GLY A 16 15.08 -47.85 33.55
C GLY A 16 14.22 -48.81 34.37
N LYS A 17 14.22 -50.11 34.00
CA LYS A 17 13.49 -51.18 34.68
C LYS A 17 14.45 -51.93 35.63
N ALA A 18 14.28 -51.77 36.94
CA ALA A 18 15.04 -52.54 37.93
C ALA A 18 14.33 -53.86 38.25
N ARG A 19 15.12 -54.93 38.23
CA ARG A 19 14.77 -56.35 38.25
C ARG A 19 14.75 -56.82 39.72
N GLY A 20 13.64 -57.42 40.16
CA GLY A 20 13.54 -58.02 41.49
C GLY A 20 14.30 -59.35 41.58
N SER A 21 15.04 -59.55 42.67
CA SER A 21 15.56 -60.86 43.07
C SER A 21 15.06 -61.16 44.49
N SER A 22 14.23 -62.18 44.57
CA SER A 22 13.70 -62.78 45.79
C SER A 22 14.81 -63.54 46.52
N VAL A 23 14.92 -63.32 47.84
CA VAL A 23 15.58 -64.27 48.75
C VAL A 23 14.67 -64.41 49.97
N ASN A 24 14.07 -65.59 50.12
CA ASN A 24 13.26 -65.99 51.26
C ASN A 24 14.16 -66.47 52.40
N GLY A 25 14.04 -65.85 53.58
CA GLY A 25 14.55 -66.37 54.86
C GLY A 25 13.37 -66.63 55.81
N PRO A 26 13.45 -67.61 56.72
CA PRO A 26 12.33 -68.06 57.53
C PRO A 26 11.86 -66.99 58.53
N GLU A 27 10.54 -66.81 58.54
CA GLU A 27 9.77 -65.82 59.30
C GLU A 27 9.99 -65.97 60.82
N ALA A 28 10.77 -65.06 61.40
CA ALA A 28 10.73 -64.82 62.83
C ALA A 28 9.48 -63.97 63.14
N GLN A 29 8.54 -64.56 63.88
CA GLN A 29 7.33 -63.89 64.37
C GLN A 29 7.73 -62.74 65.32
N ALA A 30 7.82 -61.53 64.77
CA ALA A 30 7.96 -60.30 65.54
C ALA A 30 6.57 -59.87 66.03
N ALA A 31 6.34 -59.95 67.34
CA ALA A 31 5.16 -59.40 67.98
C ALA A 31 5.02 -57.91 67.62
N GLU A 32 3.82 -57.54 67.19
CA GLU A 32 3.49 -56.23 66.63
C GLU A 32 3.52 -55.13 67.72
N TYR A 33 4.69 -54.54 67.95
CA TYR A 33 4.79 -53.32 68.73
C TYR A 33 4.36 -52.14 67.86
N ARG A 34 3.05 -51.86 67.85
CA ARG A 34 2.46 -50.79 67.04
C ARG A 34 2.78 -49.42 67.65
N ALA A 35 3.78 -48.75 67.10
CA ALA A 35 4.07 -47.36 67.44
C ALA A 35 2.91 -46.43 66.98
N PRO A 36 2.55 -45.40 67.78
CA PRO A 36 1.53 -44.43 67.39
C PRO A 36 1.99 -43.59 66.18
N ASN A 37 1.06 -43.33 65.27
CA ASN A 37 1.31 -42.69 63.99
C ASN A 37 1.68 -41.20 64.16
N PRO A 38 2.88 -40.74 63.76
CA PRO A 38 3.22 -39.33 63.85
C PRO A 38 2.48 -38.53 62.76
N GLN A 39 1.58 -37.62 63.15
CA GLN A 39 1.00 -36.65 62.24
C GLN A 39 1.98 -35.50 61.98
N PHE A 40 2.44 -35.39 60.73
CA PHE A 40 3.13 -34.20 60.26
C PHE A 40 2.11 -33.17 59.76
N PRO A 41 2.17 -31.90 60.21
CA PRO A 41 1.30 -30.85 59.69
C PRO A 41 1.57 -30.63 58.20
N ASN A 42 0.54 -30.76 57.36
CA ASN A 42 0.64 -30.46 55.93
C ASN A 42 0.70 -28.95 55.70
N PRO A 43 1.78 -28.38 55.12
CA PRO A 43 1.79 -26.97 54.74
C PRO A 43 0.90 -26.77 53.50
N ASN A 44 -0.16 -25.98 53.65
CA ASN A 44 -1.10 -25.69 52.57
C ASN A 44 -0.52 -24.58 51.67
N PRO A 45 -0.32 -24.80 50.36
CA PRO A 45 0.16 -23.74 49.46
C PRO A 45 -0.93 -22.69 49.29
N ALA A 46 -0.62 -21.44 49.67
CA ALA A 46 -1.51 -20.30 49.47
C ALA A 46 -1.78 -20.12 47.96
N ARG A 47 -3.02 -20.37 47.55
CA ARG A 47 -3.47 -20.19 46.17
C ARG A 47 -3.57 -18.68 45.90
N THR A 48 -2.69 -18.14 45.06
CA THR A 48 -2.88 -16.82 44.47
C THR A 48 -4.10 -16.88 43.57
N SER A 49 -5.13 -16.10 43.88
CA SER A 49 -6.36 -16.05 43.09
C SER A 49 -6.07 -15.42 41.73
N ALA A 50 -6.23 -16.20 40.67
CA ALA A 50 -6.36 -15.65 39.33
C ALA A 50 -7.72 -14.93 39.25
N GLN A 51 -7.69 -13.60 39.16
CA GLN A 51 -8.90 -12.82 38.92
C GLN A 51 -9.27 -12.96 37.44
N GLY A 52 -10.47 -13.49 37.18
CA GLY A 52 -11.05 -13.56 35.85
C GLY A 52 -11.71 -12.25 35.46
N PHE A 53 -11.79 -11.99 34.15
CA PHE A 53 -12.52 -10.85 33.60
C PHE A 53 -14.00 -10.91 33.95
N THR A 54 -14.59 -9.75 34.20
CA THR A 54 -16.02 -9.64 34.51
C THR A 54 -16.85 -9.42 33.24
N LEU A 55 -18.11 -9.86 33.26
CA LEU A 55 -19.03 -9.65 32.12
C LEU A 55 -19.22 -8.16 31.80
N ILE A 56 -19.19 -7.30 32.83
CA ILE A 56 -19.34 -5.86 32.67
C ILE A 56 -18.16 -5.25 31.89
N GLU A 57 -16.96 -5.80 32.06
CA GLU A 57 -15.73 -5.36 31.39
C GLU A 57 -15.82 -5.59 29.88
N ILE A 58 -16.31 -6.75 29.47
CA ILE A 58 -16.55 -7.06 28.06
C ILE A 58 -17.74 -6.26 27.51
N LEU A 59 -18.79 -6.03 28.31
CA LEU A 59 -19.96 -5.24 27.90
C LEU A 59 -19.57 -3.80 27.54
N VAL A 60 -18.77 -3.14 28.38
CA VAL A 60 -18.32 -1.76 28.12
C VAL A 60 -17.45 -1.70 26.86
N VAL A 61 -16.58 -2.67 26.64
CA VAL A 61 -15.71 -2.72 25.45
C VAL A 61 -16.54 -2.86 24.17
N VAL A 62 -17.51 -3.78 24.11
CA VAL A 62 -18.34 -3.94 22.90
C VAL A 62 -19.23 -2.74 22.63
N VAL A 63 -19.68 -2.03 23.67
CA VAL A 63 -20.45 -0.78 23.52
C VAL A 63 -19.57 0.32 22.91
N ILE A 64 -18.36 0.52 23.43
CA ILE A 64 -17.43 1.52 22.88
C ILE A 64 -17.05 1.16 21.43
N LEU A 65 -16.78 -0.11 21.15
CA LEU A 65 -16.49 -0.57 19.78
C LEU A 65 -17.68 -0.35 18.84
N GLY A 66 -18.92 -0.56 19.29
CA GLY A 66 -20.14 -0.28 18.51
C GLY A 66 -20.31 1.20 18.18
N ILE A 67 -20.02 2.09 19.13
CA ILE A 67 -20.07 3.55 18.92
C ILE A 67 -18.97 3.97 17.93
N LEU A 68 -17.74 3.51 18.11
CA LEU A 68 -16.63 3.83 17.23
C LEU A 68 -16.85 3.32 15.80
N ALA A 69 -17.40 2.10 15.66
CA ALA A 69 -17.74 1.51 14.37
C ALA A 69 -18.80 2.32 13.61
N ALA A 70 -19.74 2.97 14.31
CA ALA A 70 -20.75 3.82 13.70
C ALA A 70 -20.22 5.17 13.19
N ILE A 71 -19.12 5.67 13.77
CA ILE A 71 -18.55 6.98 13.45
C ILE A 71 -17.46 6.88 12.37
N VAL A 72 -16.87 5.70 12.19
CA VAL A 72 -15.89 5.46 11.12
C VAL A 72 -16.58 5.36 9.77
N VAL A 73 -16.78 6.53 9.15
CA VAL A 73 -16.89 6.66 7.70
C VAL A 73 -15.83 7.68 7.29
N PRO A 74 -14.66 7.25 6.76
CA PRO A 74 -13.76 8.19 6.12
C PRO A 74 -14.45 8.72 4.86
N ARG A 75 -15.13 9.87 4.98
CA ARG A 75 -15.64 10.61 3.82
C ARG A 75 -14.49 11.43 3.23
N VAL A 76 -13.60 10.75 2.53
CA VAL A 76 -12.81 11.40 1.47
C VAL A 76 -13.73 11.46 0.25
N MET A 77 -14.64 12.42 0.25
CA MET A 77 -15.17 12.95 -1.01
C MET A 77 -14.42 14.25 -1.26
N GLU A 78 -13.24 14.11 -1.87
CA GLU A 78 -12.56 15.21 -2.54
C GLU A 78 -13.58 15.90 -3.43
N ARG A 79 -13.67 17.23 -3.43
CA ARG A 79 -14.44 17.99 -4.40
C ARG A 79 -13.72 17.86 -5.74
N PRO A 80 -13.99 16.83 -6.53
CA PRO A 80 -12.94 16.29 -7.36
C PRO A 80 -12.97 16.96 -8.74
N GLY A 81 -14.12 17.47 -9.18
CA GLY A 81 -14.27 18.14 -10.49
C GLY A 81 -13.42 19.39 -10.64
N GLU A 82 -13.66 20.43 -9.83
CA GLU A 82 -12.93 21.71 -9.93
C GLU A 82 -11.41 21.56 -9.72
N ALA A 83 -11.01 20.70 -8.78
CA ALA A 83 -9.60 20.40 -8.52
C ALA A 83 -8.94 19.71 -9.73
N ARG A 84 -9.65 18.79 -10.40
CA ARG A 84 -9.19 18.16 -11.65
C ARG A 84 -9.04 19.18 -12.76
N ILE A 85 -10.05 20.03 -12.99
CA ILE A 85 -9.98 21.08 -14.03
C ILE A 85 -8.80 22.02 -13.75
N THR A 86 -8.60 22.43 -12.50
CA THR A 86 -7.49 23.28 -12.10
C THR A 86 -6.14 22.62 -12.38
N ARG A 87 -6.01 21.32 -12.07
CA ARG A 87 -4.82 20.53 -12.40
C ARG A 87 -4.56 20.47 -13.90
N VAL A 88 -5.60 20.25 -14.71
CA VAL A 88 -5.48 20.28 -16.18
C VAL A 88 -4.94 21.63 -16.64
N LYS A 89 -5.53 22.73 -16.18
CA LYS A 89 -5.08 24.08 -16.56
C LYS A 89 -3.61 24.33 -16.21
N GLN A 90 -3.16 23.87 -15.04
CA GLN A 90 -1.75 23.97 -14.64
C GLN A 90 -0.82 23.15 -15.55
N ASP A 91 -1.20 21.91 -15.86
CA ASP A 91 -0.43 21.06 -16.77
C ASP A 91 -0.34 21.70 -18.17
N LEU A 92 -1.46 22.22 -18.69
CA LEU A 92 -1.50 22.90 -20.00
C LEU A 92 -0.58 24.12 -20.03
N GLN A 93 -0.53 24.94 -18.97
CA GLN A 93 0.40 26.06 -18.87
C GLN A 93 1.87 25.60 -18.90
N GLY A 94 2.19 24.51 -18.20
CA GLY A 94 3.53 23.90 -18.22
C GLY A 94 3.91 23.40 -19.61
N VAL A 95 3.01 22.68 -20.28
CA VAL A 95 3.22 22.16 -21.64
C VAL A 95 3.37 23.29 -22.65
N MET A 96 2.53 24.34 -22.56
CA MET A 96 2.63 25.52 -23.43
C MET A 96 3.95 26.25 -23.25
N THR A 97 4.45 26.37 -22.02
CA THR A 97 5.76 26.95 -21.74
C THR A 97 6.87 26.15 -22.41
N ALA A 98 6.83 24.81 -22.33
CA ALA A 98 7.79 23.93 -22.99
C ALA A 98 7.71 24.00 -24.53
N LEU A 99 6.51 24.04 -25.10
CA LEU A 99 6.29 24.26 -26.54
C LEU A 99 6.90 25.58 -27.00
N ASN A 100 6.73 26.66 -26.23
CA ASN A 100 7.30 27.96 -26.55
C ASN A 100 8.83 27.95 -26.52
N MET A 101 9.44 27.23 -25.57
CA MET A 101 10.90 27.04 -25.54
C MET A 101 11.39 26.22 -26.73
N TYR A 102 10.68 25.14 -27.09
CA TYR A 102 10.98 24.37 -28.29
C TYR A 102 10.94 25.26 -29.54
N LYS A 103 9.91 26.10 -29.68
CA LYS A 103 9.78 27.06 -30.79
C LYS A 103 10.87 28.11 -30.77
N LEU A 104 11.30 28.59 -29.61
CA LEU A 104 12.40 29.55 -29.51
C LEU A 104 13.71 28.98 -30.08
N ASP A 105 14.00 27.71 -29.79
CA ASP A 105 15.21 27.06 -30.28
C ASP A 105 15.13 26.65 -31.76
N ASN A 106 14.01 26.03 -32.15
CA ASN A 106 13.84 25.41 -33.46
C ASN A 106 13.12 26.31 -34.48
N PHE A 107 12.73 27.52 -34.06
CA PHE A 107 11.97 28.51 -34.82
C PHE A 107 10.58 28.04 -35.27
N ARG A 108 10.11 26.89 -34.77
CA ARG A 108 8.80 26.30 -35.06
C ARG A 108 8.36 25.39 -33.94
N TYR A 109 7.05 25.17 -33.81
CA TYR A 109 6.51 24.11 -32.96
C TYR A 109 6.76 22.72 -33.56
N PRO A 110 6.71 21.64 -32.75
CA PRO A 110 6.71 20.27 -33.26
C PRO A 110 5.57 20.05 -34.26
N ASP A 111 5.78 19.19 -35.25
CA ASP A 111 4.69 18.79 -36.13
C ASP A 111 3.70 17.86 -35.40
N SER A 112 2.46 17.76 -35.88
CA SER A 112 1.46 16.86 -35.30
C SER A 112 1.92 15.40 -35.32
N SER A 113 2.75 15.00 -36.28
CA SER A 113 3.36 13.65 -36.30
C SER A 113 4.46 13.45 -35.25
N GLN A 114 5.10 14.53 -34.81
CA GLN A 114 6.12 14.50 -33.76
C GLN A 114 5.51 14.56 -32.36
N GLY A 115 4.36 15.24 -32.24
CA GLY A 115 3.58 15.29 -31.01
C GLY A 115 4.26 16.02 -29.86
N LEU A 116 3.72 15.81 -28.66
CA LEU A 116 4.30 16.34 -27.43
C LEU A 116 5.57 15.58 -27.02
N GLU A 117 5.80 14.39 -27.57
CA GLU A 117 6.97 13.55 -27.34
C GLU A 117 8.27 14.28 -27.74
N ALA A 118 8.19 15.21 -28.70
CA ALA A 118 9.28 16.10 -29.09
C ALA A 118 9.79 17.01 -27.95
N LEU A 119 8.98 17.21 -26.90
CA LEU A 119 9.35 17.98 -25.72
C LEU A 119 10.23 17.19 -24.75
N VAL A 120 10.14 15.86 -24.75
CA VAL A 120 10.89 14.99 -23.83
C VAL A 120 12.08 14.36 -24.54
N THR A 121 11.92 13.98 -25.79
CA THR A 121 12.94 13.32 -26.59
C THR A 121 13.14 14.05 -27.91
N LYS A 122 14.38 14.09 -28.40
CA LYS A 122 14.67 14.71 -29.69
C LYS A 122 13.86 14.00 -30.79
N PRO A 123 12.97 14.71 -31.52
CA PRO A 123 12.16 14.07 -32.54
C PRO A 123 13.05 13.60 -33.68
N SER A 124 12.71 12.44 -34.23
CA SER A 124 13.31 11.92 -35.46
C SER A 124 12.33 12.15 -36.63
N GLY A 125 12.86 12.27 -37.84
CA GLY A 125 12.05 12.52 -39.04
C GLY A 125 11.96 13.99 -39.44
N GLN A 126 11.01 14.28 -40.32
CA GLN A 126 10.78 15.62 -40.87
C GLN A 126 9.59 16.29 -40.15
N PRO A 127 9.66 17.59 -39.88
CA PRO A 127 10.82 18.47 -40.03
C PRO A 127 11.91 18.16 -39.01
N GLU A 128 13.18 18.29 -39.41
CA GLU A 128 14.29 18.13 -38.46
C GLU A 128 14.24 19.22 -37.38
N ALA A 129 14.66 18.87 -36.17
CA ALA A 129 14.85 19.78 -35.04
C ALA A 129 16.37 20.01 -34.81
N PRO A 130 17.04 20.81 -35.66
CA PRO A 130 18.51 20.94 -35.64
C PRO A 130 19.02 21.58 -34.35
N ASN A 131 18.23 22.48 -33.76
CA ASN A 131 18.59 23.25 -32.57
C ASN A 131 17.95 22.69 -31.30
N TRP A 132 17.51 21.43 -31.30
CA TRP A 132 16.91 20.82 -30.12
C TRP A 132 17.89 20.81 -28.94
N LYS A 133 17.52 21.48 -27.84
CA LYS A 133 18.30 21.59 -26.60
C LYS A 133 17.54 21.01 -25.39
N GLY A 134 16.54 20.18 -25.67
CA GLY A 134 15.74 19.56 -24.62
C GLY A 134 16.50 18.56 -23.76
N PRO A 135 15.81 17.85 -22.87
CA PRO A 135 14.35 17.84 -22.72
C PRO A 135 13.80 19.20 -22.26
N TYR A 136 12.68 19.63 -22.86
CA TYR A 136 11.91 20.80 -22.44
C TYR A 136 10.91 20.45 -21.32
N LEU A 137 10.63 19.15 -21.14
CA LEU A 137 9.89 18.58 -20.02
C LEU A 137 10.59 17.29 -19.56
N ASP A 138 10.67 17.06 -18.25
CA ASP A 138 11.21 15.82 -17.68
C ASP A 138 10.40 14.58 -18.12
N ARG A 139 9.07 14.74 -18.18
CA ARG A 139 8.12 13.74 -18.67
C ARG A 139 6.82 14.41 -19.08
N LEU A 140 6.08 13.77 -19.98
CA LEU A 140 4.73 14.23 -20.31
C LEU A 140 3.78 14.01 -19.11
N PRO A 141 3.07 15.06 -18.65
CA PRO A 141 2.01 14.87 -17.69
C PRO A 141 0.86 14.10 -18.34
N LYS A 142 0.10 13.41 -17.50
CA LYS A 142 -1.20 12.87 -17.86
C LYS A 142 -2.26 13.69 -17.16
N ASP A 143 -3.41 13.79 -17.79
CA ASP A 143 -4.54 14.47 -17.19
C ASP A 143 -5.04 13.71 -15.92
N PRO A 144 -5.95 14.30 -15.14
CA PRO A 144 -6.46 13.68 -13.91
C PRO A 144 -7.27 12.40 -14.13
N TRP A 145 -7.67 12.11 -15.36
CA TRP A 145 -8.34 10.88 -15.77
C TRP A 145 -7.36 9.87 -16.38
N ASN A 146 -6.05 10.11 -16.23
CA ASN A 146 -4.95 9.28 -16.68
C ASN A 146 -4.89 9.10 -18.21
N GLN A 147 -5.44 10.04 -18.95
CA GLN A 147 -5.32 10.14 -20.41
C GLN A 147 -4.13 11.03 -20.79
N PRO A 148 -3.49 10.78 -21.94
CA PRO A 148 -2.50 11.69 -22.50
C PRO A 148 -3.16 12.98 -22.98
N TYR A 149 -2.44 14.09 -22.86
CA TYR A 149 -2.85 15.33 -23.51
C TYR A 149 -2.75 15.21 -25.03
N LEU A 150 -3.71 15.81 -25.71
CA LEU A 150 -3.76 15.90 -27.17
C LEU A 150 -3.08 17.18 -27.63
N TYR A 151 -2.49 17.10 -28.81
CA TYR A 151 -1.76 18.20 -29.43
C TYR A 151 -2.12 18.33 -30.90
N GLN A 152 -2.27 19.57 -31.36
CA GLN A 152 -2.52 19.86 -32.75
C GLN A 152 -1.71 21.08 -33.22
N TYR A 153 -1.05 20.92 -34.36
CA TYR A 153 -0.35 21.99 -35.07
C TYR A 153 -0.54 21.83 -36.59
N PRO A 154 -1.01 22.87 -37.30
CA PRO A 154 -1.52 24.15 -36.76
C PRO A 154 -2.78 23.95 -35.90
N GLY A 155 -2.90 24.73 -34.81
CA GLY A 155 -4.06 24.71 -33.92
C GLY A 155 -5.32 25.26 -34.60
N GLN A 156 -6.49 24.89 -34.06
CA GLN A 156 -7.79 25.44 -34.48
C GLN A 156 -8.14 26.72 -33.72
N HIS A 157 -7.67 26.84 -32.48
CA HIS A 157 -7.97 27.97 -31.59
C HIS A 157 -6.78 28.95 -31.43
N GLY A 158 -5.63 28.62 -32.00
CA GLY A 158 -4.43 29.45 -31.97
C GLY A 158 -3.32 28.87 -32.84
N GLU A 159 -2.06 29.22 -32.56
CA GLU A 159 -0.92 28.63 -33.27
C GLU A 159 -0.81 27.12 -33.02
N VAL A 160 -1.06 26.70 -31.77
CA VAL A 160 -1.09 25.31 -31.32
C VAL A 160 -2.25 25.11 -30.36
N ASP A 161 -2.82 23.92 -30.41
CA ASP A 161 -3.84 23.48 -29.47
C ASP A 161 -3.28 22.36 -28.60
N VAL A 162 -3.43 22.48 -27.29
CA VAL A 162 -3.13 21.42 -26.30
C VAL A 162 -4.35 21.25 -25.41
N TYR A 163 -4.86 20.03 -25.28
CA TYR A 163 -6.14 19.81 -24.60
C TYR A 163 -6.32 18.39 -24.06
N SER A 164 -7.30 18.23 -23.17
CA SER A 164 -7.82 16.95 -22.66
C SER A 164 -9.31 16.86 -23.00
N HIS A 165 -9.76 15.65 -23.32
CA HIS A 165 -11.17 15.30 -23.54
C HIS A 165 -11.96 15.06 -22.23
N GLY A 166 -11.40 15.42 -21.07
CA GLY A 166 -12.09 15.25 -19.81
C GLY A 166 -12.32 13.79 -19.42
N ALA A 167 -13.34 13.57 -18.57
CA ALA A 167 -13.62 12.29 -17.93
C ALA A 167 -14.06 11.16 -18.87
N ASP A 168 -14.67 11.48 -20.02
CA ASP A 168 -15.22 10.49 -20.94
C ASP A 168 -14.28 10.15 -22.11
N ALA A 169 -13.16 10.87 -22.22
CA ALA A 169 -12.17 10.75 -23.27
C ALA A 169 -12.75 10.90 -24.69
N ARG A 170 -13.80 11.71 -24.85
CA ARG A 170 -14.43 12.01 -26.13
C ARG A 170 -14.49 13.52 -26.36
N PRO A 171 -14.51 13.97 -27.63
CA PRO A 171 -14.73 15.37 -27.95
C PRO A 171 -16.12 15.82 -27.49
N GLY A 172 -16.20 17.02 -26.92
CA GLY A 172 -17.40 17.64 -26.40
C GLY A 172 -17.58 17.42 -24.90
N GLY A 173 -18.80 17.03 -24.50
CA GLY A 173 -19.15 16.78 -23.11
C GLY A 173 -19.51 18.03 -22.30
N GLU A 174 -19.93 17.81 -21.05
CA GLU A 174 -20.28 18.86 -20.09
C GLU A 174 -19.65 18.55 -18.71
N GLY A 175 -19.42 19.58 -17.91
CA GLY A 175 -18.84 19.44 -16.58
C GLY A 175 -17.46 18.78 -16.63
N ASP A 176 -17.28 17.67 -15.90
CA ASP A 176 -16.02 16.92 -15.87
C ASP A 176 -15.69 16.21 -17.19
N ALA A 177 -16.68 16.02 -18.06
CA ALA A 177 -16.49 15.45 -19.40
C ALA A 177 -16.24 16.51 -20.47
N ALA A 178 -16.28 17.80 -20.12
CA ALA A 178 -16.02 18.87 -21.09
C ALA A 178 -14.54 18.85 -21.53
N ASP A 179 -14.33 19.14 -22.82
CA ASP A 179 -13.00 19.43 -23.36
C ASP A 179 -12.37 20.63 -22.64
N ILE A 180 -11.11 20.47 -22.19
CA ILE A 180 -10.34 21.53 -21.53
C ILE A 180 -9.06 21.73 -22.32
N GLY A 181 -8.91 22.91 -22.93
CA GLY A 181 -7.76 23.27 -23.77
C GLY A 181 -7.12 24.60 -23.42
N ASN A 182 -5.98 24.89 -24.05
CA ASN A 182 -5.21 26.12 -23.85
C ASN A 182 -5.89 27.41 -24.36
N TRP A 183 -7.11 27.31 -24.89
CA TRP A 183 -7.89 28.42 -25.44
C TRP A 183 -9.00 28.92 -24.51
N GLY A 184 -9.27 28.24 -23.38
CA GLY A 184 -10.30 28.62 -22.40
C GLY A 184 -9.70 29.20 -21.11
N ASP A 185 -10.37 30.21 -20.54
CA ASP A 185 -10.03 30.85 -19.26
C ASP A 185 -10.28 29.95 -18.05
#